data_AF-A0A7I4YXA2-F1
#
_entry.id   AF-A0A7I4YXA2-F1
#
_cell.length_a   1.000
_cell.length_b   1.000
_cell.length_c   1.000
_cell.angle_alpha   90.00
_cell.angle_beta   90.00
_cell.angle_gamma   90.00
#
_symmetry.space_group_name_H-M   'P 1'
#
loop_
_entity.id
_entity.type
_entity.pdbx_description
1 polymer ?
#
loop_
_entity_poly.entity_id
_entity_poly.type
_entity_poly.pdbx_seq_one_letter_code
_entity_poly.pdbx_strand_id
1 'polypeptide(L)'
;SLQMSEDGPVPPHTPGALRSEELMTDEDFVKAIEEMAEEGQSDCDIGELLKAMNENRIITWEEAERILNDTGNQPVKCSLPEQSRPTEPDNDTDVEQCVQRLLDNDPTLKEVNMNNMKRLPIPQIRRLLEAMAYNEHCERLSLANMGLYDNDIAVLLPVIEVNTALRKLNLETNYLSGDFFAKLFRAALVNQTLEEVKAVNQGVSFATVAEKEIIDCIVANTGLLKISVNLRLPEGRHKVENATLRNGELKRVLRREAARKAAWEAEELAKNPVVRP
;
A
#
# COMPACT_ATOMS: atom_id res chain seq x y z
N SER A 1 -0.26 -37.79 71.40
CA SER A 1 -1.45 -36.93 71.44
C SER A 1 -1.31 -35.86 70.38
N LEU A 2 -2.38 -35.66 69.60
CA LEU A 2 -2.46 -34.65 68.54
C LEU A 2 -2.26 -33.21 69.04
N GLN A 3 -1.69 -32.34 68.19
CA GLN A 3 -2.14 -30.98 67.89
C GLN A 3 -1.34 -30.47 66.66
N MET A 4 -1.93 -30.43 65.45
CA MET A 4 -2.59 -29.27 64.81
C MET A 4 -1.60 -28.10 64.57
N SER A 5 -1.00 -27.97 63.38
CA SER A 5 -1.50 -27.32 62.14
C SER A 5 -1.33 -25.79 62.12
N GLU A 6 -0.48 -25.29 61.21
CA GLU A 6 -0.71 -24.11 60.37
C GLU A 6 0.45 -23.94 59.37
N ASP A 7 0.51 -24.82 58.36
CA ASP A 7 1.25 -24.55 57.13
C ASP A 7 0.31 -23.78 56.18
N GLY A 8 0.60 -22.49 55.98
CA GLY A 8 0.17 -21.74 54.80
C GLY A 8 1.37 -21.57 53.87
N PRO A 9 1.23 -21.73 52.54
CA PRO A 9 2.36 -21.66 51.62
C PRO A 9 2.89 -20.22 51.52
N VAL A 10 4.17 -20.04 51.86
CA VAL A 10 4.91 -18.80 51.64
C VAL A 10 5.07 -18.60 50.12
N PRO A 11 4.66 -17.45 49.55
CA PRO A 11 4.79 -17.20 48.12
C PRO A 11 6.27 -17.17 47.70
N PRO A 12 6.60 -17.66 46.50
CA PRO A 12 7.98 -17.75 46.04
C PRO A 12 8.62 -16.37 45.90
N HIS A 13 9.78 -16.22 46.54
CA HIS A 13 10.62 -15.02 46.47
C HIS A 13 11.00 -14.67 45.02
N THR A 14 10.79 -13.41 44.65
CA THR A 14 11.29 -12.82 43.42
C THR A 14 12.80 -12.63 43.48
N PRO A 15 13.57 -13.09 42.48
CA PRO A 15 15.00 -12.84 42.42
C PRO A 15 15.23 -11.34 42.17
N GLY A 16 15.78 -10.65 43.17
CA GLY A 16 16.06 -9.21 43.13
C GLY A 16 15.60 -8.40 44.35
N ALA A 17 14.87 -8.99 45.29
CA ALA A 17 14.56 -8.34 46.57
C ALA A 17 15.68 -8.61 47.59
N LEU A 18 16.41 -7.55 47.98
CA LEU A 18 17.44 -7.61 49.03
C LEU A 18 16.80 -8.02 50.36
N ARG A 19 17.48 -8.87 51.13
CA ARG A 19 17.01 -9.30 52.46
C ARG A 19 17.06 -8.12 53.43
N SER A 20 16.20 -8.10 54.45
CA SER A 20 16.24 -7.08 55.51
C SER A 20 17.57 -6.99 56.26
N GLU A 21 18.38 -8.05 56.19
CA GLU A 21 19.74 -8.13 56.74
C GLU A 21 20.82 -7.55 55.79
N GLU A 22 20.45 -7.18 54.55
CA GLU A 22 21.29 -6.49 53.56
C GLU A 22 20.94 -5.00 53.42
N LEU A 23 19.93 -4.52 54.15
CA LEU A 23 19.52 -3.11 54.19
C LEU A 23 20.40 -2.35 55.20
N MET A 24 21.22 -1.44 54.69
CA MET A 24 22.04 -0.52 55.48
C MET A 24 21.13 0.26 56.44
N THR A 25 21.47 0.32 57.72
CA THR A 25 20.68 1.09 58.69
C THR A 25 20.90 2.58 58.48
N ASP A 26 19.93 3.43 58.85
CA ASP A 26 20.02 4.88 58.66
C ASP A 26 21.28 5.49 59.31
N GLU A 27 21.78 4.89 60.39
CA GLU A 27 23.02 5.31 61.05
C GLU A 27 24.28 4.94 60.24
N ASP A 28 24.31 3.74 59.63
CA ASP A 28 25.40 3.31 58.76
C ASP A 28 25.44 4.13 57.46
N PHE A 29 24.28 4.57 56.97
CA PHE A 29 24.15 5.41 55.78
C PHE A 29 24.66 6.84 56.03
N VAL A 30 24.34 7.42 57.19
CA VAL A 30 24.88 8.73 57.61
C VAL A 30 26.39 8.67 57.78
N LYS A 31 26.90 7.58 58.35
CA LYS A 31 28.34 7.38 58.54
C LYS A 31 29.11 7.21 57.23
N ALA A 32 28.52 6.53 56.24
CA ALA A 32 29.07 6.41 54.89
C ALA A 32 29.08 7.75 54.13
N ILE A 33 28.08 8.61 54.35
CA ILE A 33 28.04 9.98 53.79
C ILE A 33 29.10 10.87 54.44
N GLU A 34 29.33 10.76 55.75
CA GLU A 34 30.40 11.51 56.43
C GLU A 34 31.80 11.04 56.02
N GLU A 35 32.02 9.73 55.86
CA GLU A 35 33.29 9.20 55.34
C GLU A 35 33.55 9.62 53.87
N MET A 36 32.51 9.67 53.03
CA MET A 36 32.63 10.20 51.65
C MET A 36 32.80 11.72 51.59
N ALA A 37 32.39 12.46 52.62
CA ALA A 37 32.63 13.89 52.71
C ALA A 37 34.07 14.21 53.15
N GLU A 38 34.72 13.31 53.90
CA GLU A 38 36.13 13.44 54.27
C GLU A 38 37.09 12.98 53.14
N GLU A 39 36.69 12.00 52.32
CA GLU A 39 37.39 11.68 51.07
C GLU A 39 36.98 12.67 49.98
N GLY A 40 37.68 13.81 49.89
CA GLY A 40 37.41 14.93 48.99
C GLY A 40 37.22 14.61 47.50
N GLN A 41 36.06 14.06 47.16
CA GLN A 41 35.61 13.72 45.82
C GLN A 41 34.48 14.69 45.43
N SER A 42 34.91 15.86 44.93
CA SER A 42 34.18 16.80 44.08
C SER A 42 32.66 16.97 44.30
N ASP A 43 32.29 18.13 44.84
CA ASP A 43 30.93 18.73 44.96
C ASP A 43 30.06 18.75 43.67
N CYS A 44 30.55 18.20 42.56
CA CYS A 44 29.94 18.25 41.23
C CYS A 44 28.73 17.30 41.10
N ASP A 45 28.78 16.10 41.67
CA ASP A 45 27.80 15.05 41.33
C ASP A 45 26.53 15.13 42.19
N ILE A 46 26.63 15.57 43.45
CA ILE A 46 25.46 15.86 44.30
C ILE A 46 24.68 17.07 43.76
N GLY A 47 25.39 18.07 43.23
CA GLY A 47 24.80 19.26 42.61
C GLY A 47 24.00 18.93 41.34
N GLU A 48 24.48 18.01 40.49
CA GLU A 48 23.75 17.56 39.31
C GLU A 48 22.50 16.74 39.66
N LEU A 49 22.57 15.88 40.69
CA LEU A 49 21.42 15.10 41.15
C LEU A 49 20.32 16.00 41.74
N LEU A 50 20.70 16.99 42.55
CA LEU A 50 19.78 18.00 43.10
C LEU A 50 19.16 18.87 41.99
N LYS A 51 19.92 19.17 40.94
CA LYS A 51 19.43 19.90 39.76
C LYS A 51 18.42 19.09 38.96
N ALA A 52 18.67 17.80 38.72
CA ALA A 52 17.73 16.89 38.05
C ALA A 52 16.45 16.68 38.88
N MET A 53 16.53 16.68 40.21
CA MET A 53 15.35 16.62 41.08
C MET A 53 14.55 17.94 41.09
N ASN A 54 15.20 19.09 40.86
CA ASN A 54 14.55 20.40 40.75
C ASN A 54 13.86 20.65 39.41
N GLU A 55 14.14 19.87 38.36
CA GLU A 55 13.40 19.95 37.09
C GLU A 55 11.93 19.52 37.24
N ASN A 56 11.59 18.77 38.29
CA ASN A 56 10.22 18.42 38.66
C ASN A 56 9.65 19.29 39.79
N ARG A 57 10.15 20.52 39.96
CA ARG A 57 9.62 21.48 40.93
C ARG A 57 8.28 22.05 40.47
N ILE A 58 7.27 21.96 41.33
CA ILE A 58 6.02 22.74 41.18
C ILE A 58 6.40 24.22 41.34
N ILE A 59 6.47 24.94 40.22
CA ILE A 59 6.70 26.39 40.19
C ILE A 59 5.57 27.13 40.90
N THR A 60 5.91 28.20 41.62
CA THR A 60 4.91 29.07 42.25
C THR A 60 4.21 29.90 41.17
N TRP A 61 3.00 30.37 41.47
CA TRP A 61 2.21 31.18 40.53
C TRP A 61 2.96 32.43 40.04
N GLU A 62 3.81 33.03 40.88
CA GLU A 62 4.62 34.20 40.53
C GLU A 62 5.80 33.87 39.59
N GLU A 63 6.41 32.69 39.72
CA GLU A 63 7.43 32.20 38.78
C GLU A 63 6.83 31.82 37.42
N ALA A 64 5.63 31.23 37.43
CA ALA A 64 4.88 30.95 36.20
C ALA A 64 4.52 32.25 35.45
N GLU A 65 4.10 33.30 36.15
CA GLU A 65 3.82 34.61 35.54
C GLU A 65 5.06 35.27 34.92
N ARG A 66 6.25 35.11 35.54
CA ARG A 66 7.50 35.61 34.93
C ARG A 66 7.87 34.85 33.66
N ILE A 67 7.73 33.53 33.65
CA ILE A 67 8.03 32.70 32.48
C ILE A 67 7.04 32.99 31.34
N LEU A 68 5.75 33.18 31.65
CA LEU A 68 4.70 33.54 30.70
C LEU A 68 4.86 34.97 30.16
N ASN A 69 5.37 35.91 30.97
CA ASN A 69 5.62 37.29 30.52
C ASN A 69 6.92 37.43 29.69
N ASP A 70 7.94 36.58 29.94
CA ASP A 70 9.22 36.63 29.21
C ASP A 70 9.15 35.81 27.90
N THR A 71 8.33 34.76 27.87
CA THR A 71 8.06 33.99 26.64
C THR A 71 6.95 34.69 25.87
N GLY A 72 7.32 35.68 25.05
CA GLY A 72 6.40 36.42 24.20
C GLY A 72 5.35 35.51 23.55
N ASN A 73 4.09 35.90 23.70
CA ASN A 73 2.87 35.14 23.41
C ASN A 73 2.68 34.84 21.90
N GLN A 74 3.63 34.14 21.29
CA GLN A 74 3.58 33.68 19.90
C GLN A 74 3.04 32.25 19.91
N PRO A 75 1.94 31.96 19.20
CA PRO A 75 1.44 30.60 19.09
C PRO A 75 2.51 29.75 18.39
N VAL A 76 3.09 28.80 19.11
CA VAL A 76 3.98 27.79 18.54
C VAL A 76 3.15 26.90 17.62
N LYS A 77 3.13 27.24 16.33
CA LYS A 77 2.52 26.39 15.31
C LYS A 77 3.36 25.12 15.18
N CYS A 78 2.94 24.06 15.86
CA CYS A 78 3.39 22.71 15.56
C CYS A 78 2.75 22.29 14.21
N SER A 79 3.20 22.88 13.12
CA SER A 79 2.90 22.39 11.78
C SER A 79 3.74 21.14 11.55
N LEU A 80 3.10 20.05 11.10
CA LEU A 80 3.83 18.91 10.53
C LEU A 80 4.82 19.45 9.49
N PRO A 81 6.02 18.84 9.36
CA PRO A 81 6.98 19.24 8.33
C PRO A 81 6.27 19.34 6.98
N GLU A 82 6.60 20.38 6.20
CA GLU A 82 6.01 20.59 4.89
C GLU A 82 6.08 19.28 4.11
N GLN A 83 4.90 18.79 3.71
CA GLN A 83 4.77 17.63 2.85
C GLN A 83 5.36 18.01 1.49
N SER A 84 6.67 17.86 1.33
CA SER A 84 7.33 17.93 0.03
C SER A 84 6.86 16.72 -0.75
N ARG A 85 5.79 16.89 -1.55
CA ARG A 85 5.40 15.86 -2.52
C ARG A 85 6.62 15.62 -3.40
N PRO A 86 7.09 14.37 -3.56
CA PRO A 86 8.14 14.07 -4.52
C PRO A 86 7.71 14.64 -5.87
N THR A 87 8.44 15.62 -6.38
CA THR A 87 8.17 16.17 -7.70
C THR A 87 8.83 15.21 -8.69
N GLU A 88 8.15 14.10 -8.96
CA GLU A 88 8.55 13.20 -10.03
C GLU A 88 8.61 14.01 -11.35
N PRO A 89 9.60 13.73 -12.22
CA PRO A 89 9.68 14.41 -13.50
C PRO A 89 8.38 14.18 -14.28
N ASP A 90 7.90 15.24 -14.94
CA ASP A 90 6.74 15.15 -15.83
C ASP A 90 6.99 14.07 -16.90
N ASN A 91 5.97 13.26 -17.17
CA ASN A 91 6.03 12.23 -18.20
C ASN A 91 6.10 12.89 -19.59
N ASP A 92 7.23 12.73 -20.28
CA ASP A 92 7.50 13.24 -21.63
C ASP A 92 7.40 12.14 -22.70
N THR A 93 6.40 11.27 -22.58
CA THR A 93 6.14 10.23 -23.58
C THR A 93 5.56 10.86 -24.84
N ASP A 94 6.23 10.69 -25.98
CA ASP A 94 5.73 11.13 -27.29
C ASP A 94 4.57 10.25 -27.75
N VAL A 95 3.37 10.82 -27.69
CA VAL A 95 2.12 10.14 -28.03
C VAL A 95 2.04 9.78 -29.50
N GLU A 96 2.51 10.65 -30.40
CA GLU A 96 2.38 10.41 -31.84
C GLU A 96 3.30 9.26 -32.27
N GLN A 97 4.51 9.22 -31.70
CA GLN A 97 5.40 8.09 -31.89
C GLN A 97 4.83 6.79 -31.33
N CYS A 98 4.19 6.82 -30.16
CA CYS A 98 3.51 5.64 -29.62
C CYS A 98 2.36 5.17 -30.52
N VAL A 99 1.56 6.08 -31.08
CA VAL A 99 0.48 5.75 -32.03
C VAL A 99 1.06 5.04 -33.26
N GLN A 100 2.14 5.57 -33.85
CA GLN A 100 2.78 4.95 -35.02
C GLN A 100 3.31 3.55 -34.69
N ARG A 101 4.02 3.39 -33.58
CA ARG A 101 4.54 2.08 -33.17
C ARG A 101 3.45 1.06 -32.85
N LEU A 102 2.31 1.51 -32.31
CA LEU A 102 1.14 0.65 -32.08
C LEU A 102 0.54 0.19 -33.41
N LEU A 103 0.43 1.08 -34.40
CA LEU A 103 -0.06 0.75 -35.75
C LEU A 103 0.88 -0.19 -36.50
N ASP A 104 2.19 0.00 -36.34
CA ASP A 104 3.23 -0.84 -36.95
C ASP A 104 3.41 -2.20 -36.25
N ASN A 105 2.65 -2.47 -35.17
CA ASN A 105 2.75 -3.68 -34.36
C ASN A 105 4.18 -3.98 -33.89
N ASP A 106 4.85 -2.97 -33.33
CA ASP A 106 6.20 -3.10 -32.82
C ASP A 106 6.26 -4.06 -31.59
N PRO A 107 7.00 -5.18 -31.64
CA PRO A 107 7.13 -6.12 -30.52
C PRO A 107 7.91 -5.56 -29.33
N THR A 108 8.61 -4.43 -29.50
CA THR A 108 9.34 -3.78 -28.41
C THR A 108 8.43 -2.97 -27.50
N LEU A 109 7.28 -2.51 -27.99
CA LEU A 109 6.35 -1.66 -27.24
C LEU A 109 5.39 -2.50 -26.38
N LYS A 110 5.84 -2.83 -25.17
CA LYS A 110 5.05 -3.62 -24.21
C LYS A 110 4.18 -2.80 -23.26
N GLU A 111 4.52 -1.52 -23.09
CA GLU A 111 3.90 -0.64 -22.11
C GLU A 111 3.75 0.77 -22.66
N VAL A 112 2.54 1.32 -22.52
CA VAL A 112 2.20 2.68 -22.88
C VAL A 112 1.75 3.40 -21.61
N ASN A 113 2.57 4.36 -21.17
CA ASN A 113 2.31 5.15 -19.96
C ASN A 113 2.07 6.61 -20.31
N MET A 114 0.88 7.10 -19.99
CA MET A 114 0.44 8.46 -20.26
C MET A 114 -0.03 9.21 -19.00
N ASN A 115 0.48 8.78 -17.84
CA ASN A 115 0.10 9.37 -16.58
C ASN A 115 0.41 10.87 -16.54
N ASN A 116 -0.49 11.65 -15.93
CA ASN A 116 -0.38 13.10 -15.71
C ASN A 116 -0.39 13.99 -16.98
N MET A 117 -0.65 13.42 -18.17
CA MET A 117 -0.67 14.19 -19.42
C MET A 117 -2.02 14.86 -19.71
N LYS A 118 -2.43 15.84 -18.89
CA LYS A 118 -3.73 16.54 -19.02
C LYS A 118 -3.86 17.45 -20.25
N ARG A 119 -2.74 17.84 -20.87
CA ARG A 119 -2.70 18.77 -22.01
C ARG A 119 -2.90 18.08 -23.36
N LEU A 120 -3.06 16.76 -23.38
CA LEU A 120 -3.23 16.02 -24.61
C LEU A 120 -4.62 16.22 -25.21
N PRO A 121 -4.71 16.48 -26.53
CA PRO A 121 -5.98 16.63 -27.19
C PRO A 121 -6.69 15.27 -27.26
N ILE A 122 -7.96 15.26 -26.88
CA ILE A 122 -8.79 14.05 -26.84
C ILE A 122 -8.75 13.23 -28.16
N PRO A 123 -8.75 13.83 -29.37
CA PRO A 123 -8.63 13.06 -30.61
C PRO A 123 -7.35 12.21 -30.71
N GLN A 124 -6.22 12.66 -30.16
CA GLN A 124 -4.99 11.85 -30.15
C GLN A 124 -5.14 10.62 -29.24
N ILE A 125 -5.79 10.79 -28.10
CA ILE A 125 -6.07 9.68 -27.17
C ILE A 125 -6.98 8.66 -27.85
N ARG A 126 -8.03 9.10 -28.56
CA ARG A 126 -8.90 8.19 -29.34
C ARG A 126 -8.11 7.41 -30.38
N ARG A 127 -7.27 8.09 -31.18
CA ARG A 127 -6.42 7.44 -32.19
C ARG A 127 -5.49 6.39 -31.59
N LEU A 128 -4.90 6.68 -30.42
CA LEU A 128 -4.07 5.71 -29.71
C LEU A 128 -4.87 4.48 -29.27
N LEU A 129 -6.06 4.68 -28.70
CA LEU A 129 -6.94 3.59 -28.30
C LEU A 129 -7.37 2.73 -29.51
N GLU A 130 -7.69 3.36 -30.64
CA GLU A 130 -8.00 2.68 -31.89
C GLU A 130 -6.81 1.89 -32.44
N ALA A 131 -5.61 2.47 -32.43
CA ALA A 131 -4.38 1.78 -32.84
C ALA A 131 -4.10 0.56 -31.96
N MET A 132 -4.43 0.64 -30.67
CA MET A 132 -4.28 -0.47 -29.74
C MET A 132 -5.22 -1.64 -30.05
N ALA A 133 -6.35 -1.46 -30.74
CA ALA A 133 -7.29 -2.54 -31.05
C ALA A 133 -6.63 -3.73 -31.79
N TYR A 134 -5.69 -3.43 -32.69
CA TYR A 134 -5.04 -4.42 -33.56
C TYR A 134 -3.65 -4.85 -33.08
N ASN A 135 -3.21 -4.32 -31.93
CA ASN A 135 -1.87 -4.57 -31.41
C ASN A 135 -1.82 -5.83 -30.56
N GLU A 136 -0.87 -6.72 -30.86
CA GLU A 136 -0.70 -8.02 -30.20
C GLU A 136 0.41 -8.04 -29.13
N HIS A 137 1.09 -6.91 -28.88
CA HIS A 137 2.31 -6.86 -28.06
C HIS A 137 2.20 -5.94 -26.83
N CYS A 138 1.35 -4.91 -26.88
CA CYS A 138 1.16 -3.99 -25.79
C CYS A 138 0.36 -4.64 -24.66
N GLU A 139 1.05 -4.96 -23.56
CA GLU A 139 0.45 -5.64 -22.40
C GLU A 139 -0.09 -4.65 -21.35
N ARG A 140 0.41 -3.41 -21.33
CA ARG A 140 0.10 -2.43 -20.26
C ARG A 140 -0.27 -1.07 -20.81
N LEU A 141 -1.44 -0.58 -20.41
CA LEU A 141 -1.91 0.76 -20.70
C LEU A 141 -2.18 1.52 -19.41
N SER A 142 -1.55 2.69 -19.25
CA SER A 142 -1.78 3.57 -18.10
C SER A 142 -2.18 4.98 -18.53
N LEU A 143 -3.40 5.37 -18.17
CA LEU A 143 -4.03 6.66 -18.46
C LEU A 143 -4.47 7.35 -17.14
N ALA A 144 -3.57 7.44 -16.16
CA ALA A 144 -3.91 8.01 -14.85
C ALA A 144 -3.85 9.54 -14.84
N ASN A 145 -4.78 10.19 -14.13
CA ASN A 145 -4.79 11.65 -13.93
C ASN A 145 -4.78 12.47 -15.24
N MET A 146 -5.52 12.01 -16.25
CA MET A 146 -5.63 12.69 -17.55
C MET A 146 -6.87 13.59 -17.65
N GLY A 147 -7.82 13.48 -16.72
CA GLY A 147 -9.05 14.26 -16.73
C GLY A 147 -10.07 13.76 -17.76
N LEU A 148 -10.07 12.45 -18.04
CA LEU A 148 -10.93 11.83 -19.05
C LEU A 148 -12.37 11.68 -18.55
N TYR A 149 -13.32 11.91 -19.47
CA TYR A 149 -14.74 11.63 -19.28
C TYR A 149 -15.16 10.40 -20.10
N ASP A 150 -16.34 9.85 -19.79
CA ASP A 150 -16.89 8.66 -20.45
C ASP A 150 -16.89 8.74 -21.98
N ASN A 151 -17.25 9.91 -22.52
CA ASN A 151 -17.29 10.12 -23.97
C ASN A 151 -15.90 10.07 -24.62
N ASP A 152 -14.85 10.43 -23.89
CA ASP A 152 -13.49 10.52 -24.42
C ASP A 152 -12.86 9.14 -24.61
N ILE A 153 -13.22 8.22 -23.72
CA ILE A 153 -12.67 6.87 -23.67
C ILE A 153 -13.68 5.79 -24.13
N ALA A 154 -14.85 6.19 -24.63
CA ALA A 154 -15.87 5.26 -25.13
C ALA A 154 -15.32 4.25 -26.17
N VAL A 155 -14.31 4.67 -26.95
CA VAL A 155 -13.62 3.83 -27.94
C VAL A 155 -12.85 2.67 -27.31
N LEU A 156 -12.46 2.76 -26.03
CA LEU A 156 -11.78 1.69 -25.31
C LEU A 156 -12.66 0.43 -25.16
N LEU A 157 -13.99 0.57 -25.14
CA LEU A 157 -14.92 -0.55 -24.95
C LEU A 157 -14.78 -1.60 -26.07
N PRO A 158 -14.99 -1.26 -27.37
CA PRO A 158 -14.79 -2.21 -28.46
C PRO A 158 -13.32 -2.65 -28.59
N VAL A 159 -12.37 -1.79 -28.21
CA VAL A 159 -10.93 -2.14 -28.22
C VAL A 159 -10.65 -3.31 -27.28
N ILE A 160 -11.25 -3.35 -26.09
CA ILE A 160 -11.07 -4.46 -25.13
C ILE A 160 -11.76 -5.75 -25.61
N GLU A 161 -12.85 -5.64 -26.37
CA GLU A 161 -13.52 -6.80 -26.98
C GLU A 161 -12.71 -7.42 -28.12
N VAL A 162 -11.88 -6.63 -28.81
CA VAL A 162 -11.05 -7.11 -29.93
C VAL A 162 -9.64 -7.50 -29.47
N ASN A 163 -9.04 -6.71 -28.58
CA ASN A 163 -7.65 -6.88 -28.18
C ASN A 163 -7.47 -8.08 -27.23
N THR A 164 -6.52 -8.95 -27.54
CA THR A 164 -6.18 -10.14 -26.75
C THR A 164 -4.85 -10.03 -26.00
N ALA A 165 -4.06 -8.99 -26.24
CA ALA A 165 -2.73 -8.79 -25.65
C ALA A 165 -2.75 -7.97 -24.35
N LEU A 166 -3.72 -7.07 -24.20
CA LEU A 166 -3.79 -6.15 -23.07
C LEU A 166 -4.06 -6.92 -21.77
N ARG A 167 -3.14 -6.80 -20.81
CA ARG A 167 -3.23 -7.46 -19.49
C ARG A 167 -3.48 -6.47 -18.36
N LYS A 168 -2.91 -5.26 -18.44
CA LYS A 168 -2.99 -4.27 -17.36
C LYS A 168 -3.56 -2.96 -17.88
N LEU A 169 -4.61 -2.49 -17.21
CA LEU A 169 -5.28 -1.25 -17.52
C LEU A 169 -5.34 -0.36 -16.27
N ASN A 170 -4.81 0.85 -16.39
CA ASN A 170 -4.88 1.85 -15.32
C ASN A 170 -5.65 3.09 -15.79
N LEU A 171 -6.77 3.37 -15.12
CA LEU A 171 -7.67 4.51 -15.35
C LEU A 171 -7.86 5.34 -14.07
N GLU A 172 -6.92 5.28 -13.12
CA GLU A 172 -7.00 6.00 -11.84
C GLU A 172 -7.10 7.53 -12.01
N THR A 173 -7.80 8.18 -11.07
CA THR A 173 -7.86 9.65 -10.99
C THR A 173 -8.40 10.31 -12.27
N ASN A 174 -9.49 9.77 -12.82
CA ASN A 174 -10.22 10.38 -13.94
C ASN A 174 -11.67 10.72 -13.54
N TYR A 175 -12.51 11.15 -14.49
CA TYR A 175 -13.91 11.50 -14.27
C TYR A 175 -14.85 10.48 -14.92
N LEU A 176 -14.54 9.18 -14.76
CA LEU A 176 -15.31 8.10 -15.35
C LEU A 176 -16.48 7.68 -14.45
N SER A 177 -17.64 7.47 -15.04
CA SER A 177 -18.84 7.04 -14.33
C SER A 177 -18.87 5.53 -14.07
N GLY A 178 -19.73 5.11 -13.15
CA GLY A 178 -19.96 3.68 -12.90
C GLY A 178 -20.53 2.94 -14.11
N ASP A 179 -21.36 3.60 -14.92
CA ASP A 179 -21.97 2.99 -16.11
C ASP A 179 -20.90 2.68 -17.18
N PHE A 180 -19.88 3.53 -17.29
CA PHE A 180 -18.73 3.25 -18.14
C PHE A 180 -17.99 2.00 -17.68
N PHE A 181 -17.68 1.88 -16.38
CA PHE A 181 -17.01 0.69 -15.85
C PHE A 181 -17.86 -0.58 -15.97
N ALA A 182 -19.18 -0.49 -15.81
CA ALA A 182 -20.07 -1.63 -16.04
C ALA A 182 -19.94 -2.17 -17.47
N LYS A 183 -19.94 -1.27 -18.47
CA LYS A 183 -19.69 -1.64 -19.88
C LYS A 183 -18.26 -2.16 -20.09
N LEU A 184 -17.27 -1.57 -19.44
CA LEU A 184 -15.87 -1.99 -19.52
C LEU A 184 -15.68 -3.43 -19.03
N PHE A 185 -16.22 -3.77 -17.86
CA PHE A 185 -16.14 -5.12 -17.31
C PHE A 185 -16.98 -6.12 -18.11
N ARG A 186 -18.11 -5.68 -18.69
CA ARG A 186 -18.89 -6.50 -19.62
C ARG A 186 -18.09 -6.82 -20.90
N ALA A 187 -17.42 -5.84 -21.49
CA ALA A 187 -16.52 -6.05 -22.64
C ALA A 187 -15.37 -7.00 -22.27
N ALA A 188 -14.78 -6.84 -21.07
CA ALA A 188 -13.71 -7.70 -20.58
C ALA A 188 -14.11 -9.17 -20.37
N LEU A 189 -15.41 -9.50 -20.32
CA LEU A 189 -15.90 -10.89 -20.24
C LEU A 189 -15.70 -11.68 -21.53
N VAL A 190 -15.60 -11.00 -22.68
CA VAL A 190 -15.48 -11.64 -24.00
C VAL A 190 -14.11 -12.31 -24.14
N ASN A 191 -13.04 -11.54 -23.95
CA ASN A 191 -11.67 -12.04 -24.13
C ASN A 191 -11.06 -12.62 -22.85
N GLN A 192 -11.45 -12.12 -21.66
CA GLN A 192 -10.89 -12.52 -20.37
C GLN A 192 -9.35 -12.47 -20.29
N THR A 193 -8.72 -11.61 -21.09
CA THR A 193 -7.27 -11.42 -21.17
C THR A 193 -6.74 -10.41 -20.15
N LEU A 194 -7.59 -9.48 -19.71
CA LEU A 194 -7.27 -8.50 -18.70
C LEU A 194 -7.04 -9.17 -17.34
N GLU A 195 -5.88 -8.91 -16.76
CA GLU A 195 -5.44 -9.43 -15.46
C GLU A 195 -5.55 -8.37 -14.36
N GLU A 196 -5.24 -7.11 -14.68
CA GLU A 196 -5.22 -6.02 -13.71
C GLU A 196 -6.01 -4.81 -14.21
N VAL A 197 -6.99 -4.36 -13.42
CA VAL A 197 -7.77 -3.14 -13.71
C VAL A 197 -7.73 -2.22 -12.49
N LYS A 198 -7.24 -1.00 -12.69
CA LYS A 198 -7.21 0.05 -11.68
C LYS A 198 -8.15 1.19 -12.04
N ALA A 199 -9.09 1.46 -11.15
CA ALA A 199 -10.16 2.44 -11.32
C ALA A 199 -10.42 3.22 -10.01
N VAL A 200 -9.37 3.43 -9.21
CA VAL A 200 -9.46 4.13 -7.92
C VAL A 200 -9.52 5.64 -8.12
N ASN A 201 -10.07 6.35 -7.14
CA ASN A 201 -10.05 7.82 -7.05
C ASN A 201 -10.73 8.53 -8.24
N GLN A 202 -11.84 7.97 -8.73
CA GLN A 202 -12.64 8.67 -9.74
C GLN A 202 -13.26 9.93 -9.14
N GLY A 203 -13.38 10.97 -9.96
CA GLY A 203 -14.02 12.23 -9.58
C GLY A 203 -15.52 12.11 -9.35
N VAL A 204 -16.14 11.00 -9.80
CA VAL A 204 -17.57 10.71 -9.64
C VAL A 204 -17.72 9.46 -8.77
N SER A 205 -18.61 9.52 -7.78
CA SER A 205 -18.96 8.34 -6.99
C SER A 205 -19.89 7.41 -7.78
N PHE A 206 -19.65 6.11 -7.74
CA PHE A 206 -20.50 5.14 -8.44
C PHE A 206 -21.90 5.06 -7.83
N ALA A 207 -22.91 4.93 -8.69
CA ALA A 207 -24.28 4.67 -8.29
C ALA A 207 -24.45 3.20 -7.87
N THR A 208 -25.32 2.93 -6.90
CA THR A 208 -25.57 1.58 -6.36
C THR A 208 -25.93 0.56 -7.44
N VAL A 209 -26.66 0.98 -8.48
CA VAL A 209 -27.06 0.10 -9.60
C VAL A 209 -25.84 -0.31 -10.43
N ALA A 210 -25.02 0.67 -10.83
CA ALA A 210 -23.79 0.42 -11.57
C ALA A 210 -22.78 -0.41 -10.77
N GLU A 211 -22.64 -0.16 -9.46
CA GLU A 211 -21.78 -0.97 -8.60
C GLU A 211 -22.17 -2.46 -8.63
N LYS A 212 -23.47 -2.77 -8.53
CA LYS A 212 -23.96 -4.15 -8.60
C LYS A 212 -23.62 -4.82 -9.94
N GLU A 213 -23.85 -4.12 -11.04
CA GLU A 213 -23.53 -4.64 -12.37
C GLU A 213 -22.03 -4.89 -12.55
N ILE A 214 -21.18 -3.98 -12.06
CA ILE A 214 -19.72 -4.16 -12.04
C ILE A 214 -19.35 -5.42 -11.25
N ILE A 215 -19.92 -5.60 -10.05
CA ILE A 215 -19.65 -6.77 -9.20
C ILE A 215 -20.05 -8.06 -9.91
N ASP A 216 -21.25 -8.11 -10.51
CA ASP A 216 -21.73 -9.31 -11.20
C ASP A 216 -20.84 -9.66 -12.41
N CYS A 217 -20.39 -8.65 -13.17
CA CYS A 217 -19.44 -8.85 -14.27
C CYS A 217 -18.08 -9.34 -13.77
N ILE A 218 -17.57 -8.81 -12.65
CA ILE A 218 -16.30 -9.26 -12.07
C ILE A 218 -16.39 -10.71 -11.59
N VAL A 219 -17.49 -11.10 -10.95
CA VAL A 219 -17.69 -12.47 -10.46
C VAL A 219 -17.79 -13.48 -11.61
N ALA A 220 -18.36 -13.08 -12.75
CA ALA A 220 -18.41 -13.90 -13.95
C ALA A 220 -17.05 -14.04 -14.64
N ASN A 221 -16.12 -13.11 -14.44
CA ASN A 221 -14.81 -13.12 -15.10
C ASN A 221 -13.80 -13.98 -14.33
N THR A 222 -13.08 -14.85 -15.03
CA THR A 222 -12.04 -15.72 -14.43
C THR A 222 -10.60 -15.27 -14.69
N GLY A 223 -10.39 -14.30 -15.56
CA GLY A 223 -9.06 -13.78 -15.93
C GLY A 223 -8.53 -12.66 -15.02
N LEU A 224 -9.42 -11.90 -14.39
CA LEU A 224 -9.05 -10.76 -13.54
C LEU A 224 -8.40 -11.23 -12.23
N LEU A 225 -7.17 -10.80 -11.97
CA LEU A 225 -6.38 -11.13 -10.78
C LEU A 225 -6.35 -9.99 -9.77
N LYS A 226 -6.24 -8.75 -10.24
CA LYS A 226 -6.15 -7.57 -9.37
C LYS A 226 -7.10 -6.50 -9.84
N ILE A 227 -8.05 -6.16 -8.97
CA ILE A 227 -9.04 -5.14 -9.24
C ILE A 227 -8.94 -4.09 -8.15
N SER A 228 -8.82 -2.83 -8.55
CA SER A 228 -8.76 -1.69 -7.62
C SER A 228 -9.90 -0.75 -7.96
N VAL A 229 -11.04 -0.92 -7.27
CA VAL A 229 -12.28 -0.16 -7.48
C VAL A 229 -12.78 0.30 -6.12
N ASN A 230 -13.19 1.56 -6.02
CA ASN A 230 -13.83 2.09 -4.82
C ASN A 230 -15.32 1.74 -4.83
N LEU A 231 -15.70 0.64 -4.17
CA LEU A 231 -17.10 0.24 -3.98
C LEU A 231 -17.64 0.77 -2.66
N ARG A 232 -18.84 1.36 -2.69
CA ARG A 232 -19.57 1.78 -1.49
C ARG A 232 -20.21 0.59 -0.76
N LEU A 233 -20.73 -0.37 -1.53
CA LEU A 233 -21.34 -1.58 -0.97
C LEU A 233 -20.27 -2.52 -0.37
N PRO A 234 -20.36 -2.87 0.94
CA PRO A 234 -19.41 -3.80 1.56
C PRO A 234 -19.53 -5.23 1.00
N GLU A 235 -20.74 -5.68 0.64
CA GLU A 235 -20.97 -6.97 -0.03
C GLU A 235 -20.16 -7.09 -1.33
N GLY A 236 -20.09 -5.99 -2.09
CA GLY A 236 -19.34 -5.94 -3.33
C GLY A 236 -17.85 -6.17 -3.13
N ARG A 237 -17.29 -5.60 -2.05
CA ARG A 237 -15.87 -5.76 -1.71
C ARG A 237 -15.52 -7.24 -1.47
N HIS A 238 -16.30 -7.91 -0.63
CA HIS A 238 -16.08 -9.33 -0.34
C HIS A 238 -16.29 -10.22 -1.58
N LYS A 239 -17.27 -9.93 -2.43
CA LYS A 239 -17.47 -10.68 -3.69
C LYS A 239 -16.30 -10.51 -4.65
N VAL A 240 -15.81 -9.28 -4.83
CA VAL A 240 -14.66 -9.00 -5.69
C VAL A 240 -13.40 -9.66 -5.13
N GLU A 241 -13.15 -9.57 -3.82
CA GLU A 241 -12.04 -10.26 -3.16
C GLU A 241 -12.09 -11.78 -3.40
N ASN A 242 -13.24 -12.41 -3.15
CA ASN A 242 -13.41 -13.84 -3.38
C ASN A 242 -13.21 -14.24 -4.85
N ALA A 243 -13.70 -13.43 -5.79
CA ALA A 243 -13.50 -13.65 -7.22
C ALA A 243 -12.00 -13.57 -7.59
N THR A 244 -11.29 -12.54 -7.13
CA THR A 244 -9.85 -12.39 -7.40
C THR A 244 -9.02 -13.52 -6.76
N LEU A 245 -9.37 -13.97 -5.56
CA LEU A 245 -8.72 -15.12 -4.91
C LEU A 245 -8.95 -16.42 -5.69
N ARG A 246 -10.18 -16.68 -6.14
CA ARG A 246 -10.52 -17.82 -7.00
C ARG A 246 -9.69 -17.80 -8.28
N ASN A 247 -9.63 -16.66 -8.96
CA ASN A 247 -8.90 -16.50 -10.22
C ASN A 247 -7.39 -16.68 -10.03
N GLY A 248 -6.85 -16.16 -8.93
CA GLY A 248 -5.45 -16.37 -8.53
C GLY A 248 -5.10 -17.84 -8.35
N GLU A 249 -5.96 -18.62 -7.70
CA GLU A 249 -5.74 -20.06 -7.51
C GLU A 249 -5.91 -20.83 -8.83
N LEU A 250 -6.89 -20.49 -9.68
CA LEU A 250 -7.03 -21.07 -11.02
C LEU A 250 -5.74 -20.89 -11.85
N LYS A 251 -5.18 -19.68 -11.88
CA LYS A 251 -3.92 -19.41 -12.58
C LYS A 251 -2.72 -20.15 -11.96
N ARG A 252 -2.78 -20.48 -10.66
CA ARG A 252 -1.75 -21.29 -10.00
C ARG A 252 -1.85 -22.76 -10.40
N VAL A 253 -3.05 -23.32 -10.44
CA VAL A 253 -3.31 -24.70 -10.90
C VAL A 253 -2.88 -24.87 -12.35
N LEU A 254 -3.28 -23.95 -13.24
CA LEU A 254 -2.89 -23.97 -14.65
C LEU A 254 -1.36 -23.95 -14.84
N ARG A 255 -0.64 -23.15 -14.04
CA ARG A 255 0.84 -23.13 -14.07
C ARG A 255 1.46 -24.46 -13.65
N ARG A 256 0.89 -25.13 -12.64
CA ARG A 256 1.36 -26.47 -12.20
C ARG A 256 1.11 -27.52 -13.25
N GLU A 257 -0.06 -27.50 -13.89
CA GLU A 257 -0.41 -28.44 -14.96
C GLU A 257 0.47 -28.24 -16.20
N ALA A 258 0.71 -26.99 -16.60
CA ALA A 258 1.62 -26.65 -17.69
C ALA A 258 3.06 -27.10 -17.39
N ALA A 259 3.55 -26.87 -16.16
CA ALA A 259 4.88 -27.34 -15.75
C ALA A 259 4.98 -28.87 -15.74
N ARG A 260 3.94 -29.57 -15.28
CA ARG A 260 3.87 -31.04 -15.32
C ARG A 260 3.86 -31.57 -16.76
N LYS A 261 3.11 -30.92 -17.65
CA LYS A 261 3.05 -31.28 -19.07
C LYS A 261 4.40 -31.03 -19.77
N ALA A 262 5.03 -29.89 -19.53
CA ALA A 262 6.35 -29.57 -20.07
C ALA A 262 7.44 -30.52 -19.55
N ALA A 263 7.37 -30.93 -18.28
CA ALA A 263 8.27 -31.93 -17.71
C ALA A 263 8.07 -33.31 -18.37
N TRP A 264 6.82 -33.73 -18.57
CA TRP A 264 6.50 -34.96 -19.31
C TRP A 264 7.01 -34.92 -20.76
N GLU A 265 6.76 -33.82 -21.48
CA GLU A 265 7.25 -33.63 -22.85
C GLU A 265 8.78 -33.62 -22.93
N ALA A 266 9.47 -33.01 -21.96
CA ALA A 266 10.93 -33.04 -21.88
C ALA A 266 11.47 -34.44 -21.59
N GLU A 267 10.80 -35.22 -20.74
CA GLU A 267 11.15 -36.61 -20.46
C GLU A 267 10.96 -37.51 -21.70
N GLU A 268 9.86 -37.32 -22.45
CA GLU A 268 9.61 -38.03 -23.70
C GLU A 268 10.63 -37.66 -24.79
N LEU A 269 11.00 -36.39 -24.91
CA LEU A 269 12.04 -35.94 -25.84
C LEU A 269 13.43 -36.51 -25.47
N ALA A 270 13.71 -36.71 -24.18
CA ALA A 270 14.94 -37.34 -23.70
C ALA A 270 14.97 -38.85 -24.00
N LYS A 271 13.81 -39.53 -23.98
CA LYS A 271 13.69 -40.95 -24.35
C LYS A 271 13.80 -41.17 -25.86
N ASN A 272 13.36 -40.22 -26.68
CA ASN A 272 13.40 -40.33 -28.14
C ASN A 272 14.08 -39.09 -28.78
N PRO A 273 15.42 -39.01 -28.74
CA PRO A 273 16.15 -37.87 -29.25
C PRO A 273 15.93 -37.76 -30.76
N VAL A 274 15.37 -36.64 -31.21
CA VAL A 274 15.29 -36.32 -32.64
C VAL A 274 16.71 -36.19 -33.17
N VAL A 275 17.14 -37.16 -33.99
CA VAL A 275 18.41 -37.09 -34.73
C VAL A 275 18.30 -35.89 -35.67
N ARG A 276 19.02 -34.81 -35.37
CA ARG A 276 19.13 -33.66 -36.28
C ARG A 276 19.91 -34.11 -37.53
N PRO A 277 19.41 -33.83 -38.75
CA PRO A 277 20.14 -34.09 -40.00
C PRO A 277 21.36 -33.19 -40.14
#